data_AF-A0A2H6FBE4-F1
#
_entry.id   AF-A0A2H6FBE4-F1
#
_cell.length_a   1.000
_cell.length_b   1.000
_cell.length_c   1.000
_cell.angle_alpha   90.00
_cell.angle_beta   90.00
_cell.angle_gamma   90.00
#
_symmetry.space_group_name_H-M   'P 1'
#
loop_
_entity.id
_entity.type
_entity.pdbx_description
1 polymer ?
#
loop_
_entity_poly.entity_id
_entity_poly.type
_entity_poly.pdbx_seq_one_letter_code
_entity_poly.pdbx_strand_id
1 'polypeptide(L)'
;MDIDKFTRQVKYNCNVADAQSWGYYSICGLLLRIRGLYRHEHAMKPWQNIPMDAAMSWVESREALWAELGEKTLRDIEINGKYYGPFEVDSINDAINDNGFVYGGGYGLFHKPTFFFARLRQKKSVGDFHVFYAEDELCRDISTSIAMLQDKNIFIRLEQLRAFLLEKFHELQGRKSGGILEHAFSHYEIEKGEPVSEKLYEKIKDVSFEVIDILTAHEIGEAREDEITGNWISFLMNNNDKFLELYIRGIKDLLADTSESGTIKMILERKSHALLSFFIIMLDGIRKELFPEMLDAYQRFMESNDWRIIEDARRSGYRRASALRYGILGLLDGEEGIEDIKDFIRPHLGEKASGKLRGPSQSD
;
A
#
# COMPACT_ATOMS: atom_id res chain seq x y z
N MET A 1 -27.40 -0.89 -14.09
CA MET A 1 -26.77 -1.78 -13.10
C MET A 1 -27.42 -1.55 -11.74
N ASP A 2 -27.75 -2.61 -11.00
CA ASP A 2 -28.18 -2.51 -9.59
C ASP A 2 -26.93 -2.36 -8.70
N ILE A 3 -26.68 -1.13 -8.25
CA ILE A 3 -25.47 -0.78 -7.47
C ILE A 3 -25.48 -1.46 -6.11
N ASP A 4 -26.63 -1.58 -5.46
CA ASP A 4 -26.73 -2.19 -4.14
C ASP A 4 -26.48 -3.69 -4.21
N LYS A 5 -27.03 -4.36 -5.25
CA LYS A 5 -26.73 -5.77 -5.53
C LYS A 5 -25.24 -5.97 -5.81
N PHE A 6 -24.63 -5.13 -6.65
CA PHE A 6 -23.20 -5.23 -6.96
C PHE A 6 -22.34 -5.05 -5.69
N THR A 7 -22.62 -4.00 -4.91
CA THR A 7 -21.92 -3.71 -3.64
C THR A 7 -22.00 -4.89 -2.67
N ARG A 8 -23.18 -5.52 -2.52
CA ARG A 8 -23.33 -6.72 -1.67
C ARG A 8 -22.52 -7.92 -2.18
N GLN A 9 -22.44 -8.14 -3.49
CA GLN A 9 -21.64 -9.22 -4.08
C GLN A 9 -20.15 -9.02 -3.82
N VAL A 10 -19.63 -7.81 -4.07
CA VAL A 10 -18.23 -7.48 -3.79
C VAL A 10 -17.94 -7.58 -2.29
N LYS A 11 -18.81 -7.02 -1.45
CA LYS A 11 -18.64 -7.07 0.01
C LYS A 11 -18.68 -8.49 0.56
N TYR A 12 -19.44 -9.41 -0.04
CA TYR A 12 -19.37 -10.82 0.30
C TYR A 12 -17.95 -11.37 0.12
N ASN A 13 -17.34 -11.15 -1.05
CA ASN A 13 -15.98 -11.58 -1.35
C ASN A 13 -14.94 -10.89 -0.44
N CYS A 14 -15.11 -9.61 -0.11
CA CYS A 14 -14.30 -8.92 0.91
C CYS A 14 -14.36 -9.67 2.25
N ASN A 15 -15.57 -10.00 2.73
CA ASN A 15 -15.75 -10.64 4.03
C ASN A 15 -15.20 -12.07 4.07
N VAL A 16 -15.33 -12.85 2.99
CA VAL A 16 -14.72 -14.18 2.87
C VAL A 16 -13.19 -14.07 2.93
N ALA A 17 -12.61 -13.14 2.17
CA ALA A 17 -11.17 -12.94 2.16
C ALA A 17 -10.63 -12.47 3.52
N ASP A 18 -11.38 -11.63 4.24
CA ASP A 18 -11.00 -11.20 5.58
C ASP A 18 -11.11 -12.33 6.61
N ALA A 19 -12.18 -13.13 6.54
CA ALA A 19 -12.39 -14.30 7.41
C ALA A 19 -11.23 -15.31 7.31
N GLN A 20 -10.62 -15.44 6.14
CA GLN A 20 -9.53 -16.38 5.87
C GLN A 20 -8.14 -15.83 6.21
N SER A 21 -8.01 -14.52 6.44
CA SER A 21 -6.68 -13.87 6.51
C SER A 21 -6.52 -12.87 7.66
N TRP A 22 -7.53 -12.67 8.52
CA TRP A 22 -7.43 -11.74 9.65
C TRP A 22 -6.27 -12.10 10.61
N GLY A 23 -5.92 -13.39 10.73
CA GLY A 23 -4.79 -13.89 11.53
C GLY A 23 -3.40 -13.52 11.01
N TYR A 24 -3.30 -12.82 9.87
CA TYR A 24 -2.02 -12.37 9.33
C TYR A 24 -1.51 -11.08 9.98
N TYR A 25 -2.40 -10.31 10.60
CA TYR A 25 -2.05 -9.04 11.22
C TYR A 25 -1.65 -9.24 12.69
N SER A 26 -0.75 -8.39 13.19
CA SER A 26 -0.61 -8.25 14.64
C SER A 26 -1.91 -7.73 15.25
N ILE A 27 -2.16 -8.00 16.54
CA ILE A 27 -3.38 -7.54 17.22
C ILE A 27 -3.56 -6.02 17.07
N CYS A 28 -2.51 -5.23 17.32
CA CYS A 28 -2.56 -3.78 17.14
C CYS A 28 -2.87 -3.39 15.69
N GLY A 29 -2.25 -4.08 14.71
CA GLY A 29 -2.51 -3.84 13.29
C GLY A 29 -3.95 -4.17 12.89
N LEU A 30 -4.50 -5.27 13.39
CA LEU A 30 -5.88 -5.67 13.16
C LEU A 30 -6.86 -4.65 13.74
N LEU A 31 -6.64 -4.20 14.98
CA LEU A 31 -7.51 -3.21 15.64
C LEU A 31 -7.55 -1.87 14.87
N LEU A 32 -6.42 -1.40 14.35
CA LEU A 32 -6.37 -0.19 13.53
C LEU A 32 -7.19 -0.35 12.23
N ARG A 33 -7.10 -1.52 11.59
CA ARG A 33 -7.85 -1.85 10.37
C ARG A 33 -9.35 -2.00 10.62
N ILE A 34 -9.71 -2.69 11.69
CA ILE A 34 -11.09 -2.83 12.18
C ILE A 34 -11.70 -1.45 12.43
N ARG A 35 -10.97 -0.56 13.11
CA ARG A 35 -11.39 0.83 13.34
C ARG A 35 -11.62 1.56 12.02
N GLY A 36 -10.71 1.41 11.05
CA GLY A 36 -10.83 2.00 9.72
C GLY A 36 -12.03 1.46 8.92
N LEU A 37 -12.32 0.17 9.02
CA LEU A 37 -13.47 -0.46 8.36
C LEU A 37 -14.79 -0.03 9.02
N TYR A 38 -14.85 0.02 10.36
CA TYR A 38 -16.02 0.50 11.09
C TYR A 38 -16.40 1.91 10.65
N ARG A 39 -15.42 2.84 10.61
CA ARG A 39 -15.67 4.22 10.19
C ARG A 39 -16.23 4.30 8.78
N HIS A 40 -15.69 3.50 7.86
CA HIS A 40 -16.13 3.45 6.48
C HIS A 40 -17.56 2.91 6.35
N GLU A 41 -17.87 1.77 6.96
CA GLU A 41 -19.22 1.17 6.88
C GLU A 41 -20.32 2.03 7.52
N HIS A 42 -19.95 2.94 8.42
CA HIS A 42 -20.87 3.89 9.05
C HIS A 42 -20.80 5.30 8.45
N ALA A 43 -20.13 5.48 7.30
CA ALA A 43 -19.96 6.77 6.62
C ALA A 43 -19.47 7.90 7.54
N MET A 44 -18.57 7.56 8.48
CA MET A 44 -18.12 8.49 9.49
C MET A 44 -17.13 9.52 8.93
N LYS A 45 -17.39 10.80 9.19
CA LYS A 45 -16.44 11.88 8.91
C LYS A 45 -15.19 11.75 9.81
N PRO A 46 -14.00 12.17 9.38
CA PRO A 46 -12.76 12.02 10.14
C PRO A 46 -12.76 12.58 11.56
N TRP A 47 -13.48 13.68 11.81
CA TRP A 47 -13.59 14.34 13.12
C TRP A 47 -14.67 13.76 14.04
N GLN A 48 -15.43 12.76 13.58
CA GLN A 48 -16.44 12.10 14.42
C GLN A 48 -15.80 11.09 15.38
N ASN A 49 -16.27 11.11 16.62
CA ASN A 49 -15.91 10.12 17.63
C ASN A 49 -16.64 8.79 17.36
N ILE A 50 -15.94 7.68 17.59
CA ILE A 50 -16.52 6.34 17.50
C ILE A 50 -17.25 6.04 18.82
N PRO A 51 -18.57 5.78 18.81
CA PRO A 51 -19.28 5.35 20.01
C PRO A 51 -18.80 3.96 20.42
N MET A 52 -18.24 3.83 21.63
CA MET A 52 -17.55 2.61 22.07
C MET A 52 -18.49 1.39 22.08
N ASP A 53 -19.69 1.51 22.65
CA ASP A 53 -20.65 0.39 22.75
C ASP A 53 -21.12 -0.11 21.38
N ALA A 54 -21.36 0.82 20.45
CA ALA A 54 -21.75 0.49 19.08
C ALA A 54 -20.60 -0.19 18.32
N ALA A 55 -19.37 0.30 18.52
CA ALA A 55 -18.18 -0.30 17.91
C ALA A 55 -17.92 -1.72 18.44
N MET A 56 -18.03 -1.94 19.74
CA MET A 56 -17.87 -3.28 20.34
C MET A 56 -18.93 -4.25 19.79
N SER A 57 -20.20 -3.84 19.77
CA SER A 57 -21.28 -4.67 19.22
C SER A 57 -21.07 -5.01 17.74
N TRP A 58 -20.54 -4.05 16.97
CA TRP A 58 -20.19 -4.28 15.55
C TRP A 58 -19.00 -5.24 15.40
N VAL A 59 -17.99 -5.14 16.27
CA VAL A 59 -16.83 -6.07 16.25
C VAL A 59 -17.30 -7.50 16.53
N GLU A 60 -18.12 -7.70 17.57
CA GLU A 60 -18.70 -9.02 17.88
C GLU A 60 -19.48 -9.59 16.69
N SER A 61 -20.30 -8.76 16.04
CA SER A 61 -21.05 -9.15 14.84
C SER A 61 -20.11 -9.51 13.68
N ARG A 62 -18.97 -8.81 13.55
CA ARG A 62 -17.97 -9.09 12.52
C ARG A 62 -17.25 -10.41 12.76
N GLU A 63 -16.88 -10.68 14.00
CA GLU A 63 -16.23 -11.93 14.40
C GLU A 63 -17.16 -13.13 14.14
N ALA A 64 -18.44 -13.02 14.50
CA ALA A 64 -19.43 -14.03 14.19
C ALA A 64 -19.56 -14.27 12.67
N LEU A 65 -19.64 -13.20 11.88
CA LEU A 65 -19.70 -13.29 10.42
C LEU A 65 -18.45 -13.98 9.83
N TRP A 66 -17.26 -13.65 10.34
CA TRP A 66 -16.02 -14.26 9.87
C TRP A 66 -15.93 -15.74 10.25
N ALA A 67 -16.43 -16.12 11.43
CA ALA A 67 -16.53 -17.54 11.81
C ALA A 67 -17.43 -18.33 10.83
N GLU A 68 -18.54 -17.75 10.39
CA GLU A 68 -19.44 -18.38 9.40
C GLU A 68 -18.83 -18.47 7.99
N LEU A 69 -17.98 -17.50 7.63
CA LEU A 69 -17.42 -17.37 6.29
C LEU A 69 -16.05 -18.03 6.10
N GLY A 70 -15.36 -18.42 7.18
CA GLY A 70 -13.96 -18.90 7.13
C GLY A 70 -13.72 -20.03 6.14
N GLU A 71 -14.68 -20.94 5.97
CA GLU A 71 -14.60 -22.08 5.04
C GLU A 71 -15.38 -21.87 3.73
N LYS A 72 -15.94 -20.67 3.51
CA LYS A 72 -16.67 -20.37 2.28
C LYS A 72 -15.71 -19.98 1.16
N THR A 73 -16.16 -20.17 -0.07
CA THR A 73 -15.42 -19.77 -1.26
C THR A 73 -15.87 -18.40 -1.75
N LEU A 74 -14.97 -17.72 -2.45
CA LEU A 74 -15.32 -16.55 -3.24
C LEU A 74 -16.40 -16.90 -4.26
N ARG A 75 -17.21 -15.91 -4.64
CA ARG A 75 -18.32 -16.05 -5.58
C ARG A 75 -18.12 -15.18 -6.80
N ASP A 76 -18.69 -15.64 -7.90
CA ASP A 76 -18.82 -14.85 -9.12
C ASP A 76 -19.70 -13.61 -8.87
N ILE A 77 -19.43 -12.56 -9.65
CA ILE A 77 -20.13 -11.29 -9.62
C ILE A 77 -21.07 -11.25 -10.82
N GLU A 78 -22.36 -11.09 -10.55
CA GLU A 78 -23.38 -10.94 -11.56
C GLU A 78 -23.57 -9.46 -11.93
N ILE A 79 -23.45 -9.14 -13.22
CA ILE A 79 -23.69 -7.81 -13.80
C ILE A 79 -24.63 -7.97 -14.99
N ASN A 80 -25.84 -7.41 -14.89
CA ASN A 80 -26.86 -7.46 -15.94
C ASN A 80 -27.12 -8.89 -16.49
N GLY A 81 -27.13 -9.90 -15.62
CA GLY A 81 -27.37 -11.31 -15.98
C GLY A 81 -26.15 -12.08 -16.50
N LYS A 82 -24.97 -11.45 -16.63
CA LYS A 82 -23.70 -12.14 -16.92
C LYS A 82 -22.90 -12.32 -15.63
N TYR A 83 -22.23 -13.46 -15.50
CA TYR A 83 -21.39 -13.81 -14.36
C TYR A 83 -19.91 -13.64 -14.73
N TYR A 84 -19.14 -13.10 -13.78
CA TYR A 84 -17.70 -12.89 -13.89
C TYR A 84 -17.03 -13.45 -12.64
N GLY A 85 -15.92 -14.15 -12.80
CA GLY A 85 -15.07 -14.50 -11.68
C GLY A 85 -14.59 -13.24 -10.94
N PRO A 86 -14.33 -13.32 -9.62
CA PRO A 86 -13.96 -12.15 -8.81
C PRO A 86 -12.60 -11.54 -9.18
N PHE A 87 -11.80 -12.23 -9.99
CA PHE A 87 -10.51 -11.74 -10.47
C PHE A 87 -10.54 -11.31 -11.95
N GLU A 88 -11.70 -11.37 -12.62
CA GLU A 88 -11.87 -10.85 -13.98
C GLU A 88 -12.03 -9.32 -13.97
N VAL A 89 -11.04 -8.63 -13.40
CA VAL A 89 -11.09 -7.19 -13.11
C VAL A 89 -11.34 -6.35 -14.36
N ASP A 90 -10.66 -6.64 -15.46
CA ASP A 90 -10.82 -5.91 -16.71
C ASP A 90 -12.24 -6.06 -17.27
N SER A 91 -12.73 -7.30 -17.37
CA SER A 91 -14.09 -7.61 -17.82
C SER A 91 -15.17 -6.97 -16.95
N ILE A 92 -14.97 -6.93 -15.63
CA ILE A 92 -15.89 -6.28 -14.68
C ILE A 92 -15.84 -4.76 -14.88
N ASN A 93 -14.65 -4.16 -14.98
CA ASN A 93 -14.49 -2.73 -15.17
C ASN A 93 -15.05 -2.24 -16.51
N ASP A 94 -14.86 -2.99 -17.59
CA ASP A 94 -15.47 -2.70 -18.89
C ASP A 94 -17.00 -2.66 -18.81
N ALA A 95 -17.61 -3.46 -17.92
CA ALA A 95 -19.06 -3.48 -17.73
C ALA A 95 -19.60 -2.35 -16.83
N ILE A 96 -18.76 -1.69 -16.02
CA ILE A 96 -19.22 -0.72 -14.99
C ILE A 96 -18.62 0.68 -15.09
N ASN A 97 -17.49 0.86 -15.82
CA ASN A 97 -16.80 2.15 -15.91
C ASN A 97 -17.68 3.24 -16.50
N ASP A 98 -18.49 2.92 -17.53
CA ASP A 98 -19.44 3.85 -18.16
C ASP A 98 -20.56 4.28 -17.19
N ASN A 99 -20.73 3.58 -16.07
CA ASN A 99 -21.64 3.96 -14.99
C ASN A 99 -20.96 4.81 -13.90
N GLY A 100 -19.69 5.19 -14.08
CA GLY A 100 -18.94 6.03 -13.14
C GLY A 100 -18.43 5.28 -11.92
N PHE A 101 -18.15 3.98 -12.05
CA PHE A 101 -17.61 3.14 -10.98
C PHE A 101 -16.36 2.39 -11.40
N VAL A 102 -15.60 1.92 -10.42
CA VAL A 102 -14.40 1.09 -10.61
C VAL A 102 -14.38 -0.03 -9.59
N TYR A 103 -13.95 -1.20 -10.04
CA TYR A 103 -13.75 -2.40 -9.26
C TYR A 103 -12.27 -2.74 -9.24
N GLY A 104 -11.76 -3.19 -8.10
CA GLY A 104 -10.44 -3.79 -8.00
C GLY A 104 -10.52 -5.13 -7.29
N GLY A 105 -9.76 -6.10 -7.78
CA GLY A 105 -9.75 -7.46 -7.25
C GLY A 105 -8.44 -8.17 -7.52
N GLY A 106 -7.72 -8.62 -6.50
CA GLY A 106 -6.44 -9.29 -6.70
C GLY A 106 -5.86 -9.84 -5.41
N TYR A 107 -4.54 -9.95 -5.34
CA TYR A 107 -3.84 -10.55 -4.22
C TYR A 107 -2.89 -9.56 -3.55
N GLY A 108 -3.08 -9.37 -2.24
CA GLY A 108 -2.19 -8.56 -1.41
C GLY A 108 -1.07 -9.36 -0.78
N LEU A 109 -0.57 -8.85 0.34
CA LEU A 109 0.43 -9.49 1.18
C LEU A 109 -0.05 -10.88 1.66
N PHE A 110 0.86 -11.86 1.69
CA PHE A 110 0.58 -13.26 2.08
C PHE A 110 -0.49 -13.93 1.21
N HIS A 111 -0.55 -13.53 -0.06
CA HIS A 111 -1.52 -14.01 -1.03
C HIS A 111 -2.99 -13.85 -0.57
N LYS A 112 -3.27 -12.91 0.33
CA LYS A 112 -4.64 -12.60 0.76
C LYS A 112 -5.42 -12.03 -0.43
N PRO A 113 -6.57 -12.60 -0.82
CA PRO A 113 -7.47 -11.96 -1.76
C PRO A 113 -7.95 -10.59 -1.24
N THR A 114 -8.03 -9.60 -2.11
CA THR A 114 -8.47 -8.25 -1.77
C THR A 114 -9.39 -7.70 -2.84
N PHE A 115 -10.45 -7.02 -2.43
CA PHE A 115 -11.49 -6.50 -3.28
C PHE A 115 -11.99 -5.14 -2.79
N PHE A 116 -12.28 -4.25 -3.73
CA PHE A 116 -13.00 -3.01 -3.45
C PHE A 116 -13.91 -2.63 -4.62
N PHE A 117 -14.90 -1.80 -4.33
CA PHE A 117 -15.76 -1.17 -5.32
C PHE A 117 -15.96 0.29 -4.94
N ALA A 118 -15.76 1.19 -5.89
CA ALA A 118 -15.71 2.62 -5.63
C ALA A 118 -16.31 3.46 -6.76
N ARG A 119 -16.60 4.73 -6.49
CA ARG A 119 -16.89 5.72 -7.52
C ARG A 119 -15.61 6.02 -8.29
N LEU A 120 -15.69 5.99 -9.62
CA LEU A 120 -14.59 6.37 -10.48
C LEU A 120 -14.57 7.90 -10.60
N ARG A 121 -13.54 8.54 -10.04
CA ARG A 121 -13.31 9.98 -10.23
C ARG A 121 -12.90 10.27 -11.66
N GLN A 122 -11.88 9.54 -12.10
CA GLN A 122 -11.18 9.80 -13.34
C GLN A 122 -10.41 8.55 -13.79
N LYS A 123 -10.29 8.38 -15.10
CA LYS A 123 -9.32 7.49 -15.74
C LYS A 123 -8.33 8.35 -16.53
N LYS A 124 -7.03 8.12 -16.40
CA LYS A 124 -5.98 8.77 -17.20
C LYS A 124 -5.07 7.73 -17.84
N SER A 125 -4.53 8.03 -19.01
CA SER A 125 -3.42 7.26 -19.58
C SER A 125 -2.10 7.93 -19.23
N VAL A 126 -1.15 7.15 -18.73
CA VAL A 126 0.22 7.59 -18.42
C VAL A 126 1.17 6.63 -19.10
N GLY A 127 1.70 7.04 -20.26
CA GLY A 127 2.41 6.11 -21.15
C GLY A 127 1.49 5.01 -21.64
N ASP A 128 1.91 3.76 -21.44
CA ASP A 128 1.17 2.52 -21.71
C ASP A 128 0.30 2.05 -20.52
N PHE A 129 0.25 2.81 -19.42
CA PHE A 129 -0.57 2.48 -18.25
C PHE A 129 -1.89 3.24 -18.23
N HIS A 130 -2.91 2.63 -17.64
CA HIS A 130 -4.20 3.25 -17.33
C HIS A 130 -4.35 3.43 -15.83
N VAL A 131 -4.42 4.69 -15.38
CA VAL A 131 -4.56 5.05 -13.97
C VAL A 131 -6.02 5.35 -13.67
N PHE A 132 -6.62 4.56 -12.78
CA PHE A 132 -7.97 4.74 -12.26
C PHE A 132 -7.91 5.36 -10.88
N TYR A 133 -8.56 6.52 -10.73
CA TYR A 133 -8.65 7.23 -9.46
C TYR A 133 -10.01 6.91 -8.81
N ALA A 134 -10.00 6.05 -7.81
CA ALA A 134 -11.17 5.68 -7.02
C ALA A 134 -11.42 6.74 -5.94
N GLU A 135 -12.57 7.42 -5.99
CA GLU A 135 -12.92 8.53 -5.10
C GLU A 135 -13.37 8.05 -3.72
N ASP A 136 -14.64 7.61 -3.66
CA ASP A 136 -15.32 7.12 -2.47
C ASP A 136 -15.57 5.62 -2.65
N GLU A 137 -15.15 4.83 -1.67
CA GLU A 137 -15.38 3.40 -1.70
C GLU A 137 -16.83 3.12 -1.27
N LEU A 138 -17.54 2.28 -2.02
CA LEU A 138 -18.87 1.79 -1.63
C LEU A 138 -18.76 0.54 -0.76
N CYS A 139 -17.72 -0.26 -1.00
CA CYS A 139 -17.32 -1.33 -0.10
C CYS A 139 -15.84 -1.70 -0.29
N ARG A 140 -15.26 -2.26 0.76
CA ARG A 140 -13.88 -2.77 0.79
C ARG A 140 -13.70 -3.85 1.85
N ASP A 141 -12.59 -4.57 1.72
CA ASP A 141 -12.05 -5.46 2.75
C ASP A 141 -11.14 -4.71 3.75
N ILE A 142 -10.63 -5.38 4.79
CA ILE A 142 -9.78 -4.72 5.83
C ILE A 142 -8.37 -4.33 5.35
N SER A 143 -7.96 -4.75 4.16
CA SER A 143 -6.71 -4.34 3.52
C SER A 143 -6.75 -2.86 3.13
N THR A 144 -5.63 -2.17 3.35
CA THR A 144 -5.53 -0.71 3.15
C THR A 144 -4.45 -0.34 2.14
N SER A 145 -4.23 -1.15 1.11
CA SER A 145 -3.40 -0.73 -0.01
C SER A 145 -3.97 0.57 -0.59
N ILE A 146 -3.11 1.56 -0.81
CA ILE A 146 -3.52 2.86 -1.37
C ILE A 146 -3.44 2.82 -2.90
N ALA A 147 -2.46 2.09 -3.42
CA ALA A 147 -2.25 1.86 -4.84
C ALA A 147 -2.11 0.36 -5.12
N MET A 148 -2.42 -0.05 -6.35
CA MET A 148 -2.23 -1.41 -6.82
C MET A 148 -2.08 -1.42 -8.35
N LEU A 149 -1.03 -2.08 -8.83
CA LEU A 149 -0.83 -2.45 -10.22
C LEU A 149 -1.48 -3.81 -10.52
N GLN A 150 -2.22 -3.87 -11.63
CA GLN A 150 -2.71 -5.10 -12.25
C GLN A 150 -2.46 -5.02 -13.75
N ASP A 151 -1.48 -5.77 -14.23
CA ASP A 151 -0.96 -5.70 -15.60
C ASP A 151 -0.58 -4.26 -16.02
N LYS A 152 -1.44 -3.57 -16.76
CA LYS A 152 -1.26 -2.17 -17.19
C LYS A 152 -2.23 -1.20 -16.51
N ASN A 153 -3.07 -1.69 -15.61
CA ASN A 153 -4.06 -0.91 -14.87
C ASN A 153 -3.52 -0.58 -13.48
N ILE A 154 -3.47 0.70 -13.15
CA ILE A 154 -3.06 1.21 -11.83
C ILE A 154 -4.30 1.76 -11.13
N PHE A 155 -4.62 1.22 -9.97
CA PHE A 155 -5.75 1.69 -9.16
C PHE A 155 -5.25 2.51 -7.98
N ILE A 156 -5.63 3.78 -7.92
CA ILE A 156 -5.32 4.69 -6.80
C ILE A 156 -6.59 4.93 -5.98
N ARG A 157 -6.56 4.55 -4.70
CA ARG A 157 -7.68 4.62 -3.76
C ARG A 157 -7.60 5.91 -2.93
N LEU A 158 -8.29 6.96 -3.37
CA LEU A 158 -8.18 8.31 -2.79
C LEU A 158 -8.69 8.38 -1.35
N GLU A 159 -9.76 7.66 -1.01
CA GLU A 159 -10.23 7.55 0.38
C GLU A 159 -9.12 7.01 1.30
N GLN A 160 -8.38 5.99 0.84
CA GLN A 160 -7.29 5.38 1.61
C GLN A 160 -6.07 6.30 1.72
N LEU A 161 -5.75 7.04 0.66
CA LEU A 161 -4.70 8.06 0.72
C LEU A 161 -5.03 9.16 1.73
N ARG A 162 -6.28 9.64 1.74
CA ARG A 162 -6.73 10.67 2.69
C ARG A 162 -6.70 10.16 4.13
N ALA A 163 -7.11 8.90 4.35
CA ALA A 163 -7.02 8.26 5.65
C ALA A 163 -5.56 8.17 6.13
N PHE A 164 -4.63 7.79 5.25
CA PHE A 164 -3.19 7.77 5.54
C PHE A 164 -2.66 9.16 5.89
N LEU A 165 -2.99 10.19 5.09
CA LEU A 165 -2.54 11.56 5.34
C LEU A 165 -3.09 12.11 6.67
N LEU A 166 -4.34 11.81 7.01
CA LEU A 166 -4.91 12.14 8.31
C LEU A 166 -4.20 11.43 9.46
N GLU A 167 -3.82 10.16 9.29
CA GLU A 167 -3.02 9.44 10.29
C GLU A 167 -1.66 10.13 10.49
N LYS A 168 -1.00 10.54 9.41
CA LYS A 168 0.26 11.31 9.48
C LYS A 168 0.09 12.69 10.12
N PHE A 169 -1.06 13.34 9.90
CA PHE A 169 -1.38 14.57 10.60
C PHE A 169 -1.60 14.34 12.10
N HIS A 170 -2.34 13.30 12.49
CA HIS A 170 -2.49 12.93 13.90
C HIS A 170 -1.15 12.58 14.57
N GLU A 171 -0.27 11.89 13.84
CA GLU A 171 1.10 11.62 14.28
C GLU A 171 1.86 12.94 14.54
N LEU A 172 1.74 13.93 13.64
CA LEU A 172 2.31 15.26 13.83
C LEU A 172 1.76 15.94 15.10
N GLN A 173 0.45 15.90 15.32
CA GLN A 173 -0.19 16.51 16.51
C GLN A 173 0.37 15.94 17.82
N GLY A 174 0.64 14.64 17.86
CA GLY A 174 1.14 13.95 19.05
C GLY A 174 2.63 14.15 19.35
N ARG A 175 3.43 14.66 18.39
CA ARG A 175 4.88 14.83 18.56
C ARG A 175 5.23 16.10 19.33
N LYS A 176 6.37 16.11 20.03
CA LYS A 176 6.90 17.35 20.65
C LYS A 176 7.42 18.33 19.59
N SER A 177 8.29 17.87 18.69
CA SER A 177 8.74 18.61 17.50
C SER A 177 8.11 18.02 16.23
N GLY A 178 7.75 18.85 15.26
CA GLY A 178 7.07 18.35 14.06
C GLY A 178 8.00 17.72 13.03
N GLY A 179 9.20 18.27 12.85
CA GLY A 179 10.24 17.70 11.96
C GLY A 179 9.73 17.55 10.52
N ILE A 180 9.98 16.40 9.89
CA ILE A 180 9.63 16.12 8.50
C ILE A 180 8.12 16.25 8.24
N LEU A 181 7.28 15.83 9.20
CA LEU A 181 5.82 15.92 9.05
C LEU A 181 5.36 17.38 8.98
N GLU A 182 5.85 18.22 9.90
CA GLU A 182 5.51 19.65 9.91
C GLU A 182 6.03 20.35 8.68
N HIS A 183 7.24 20.02 8.24
CA HIS A 183 7.78 20.52 6.98
C HIS A 183 6.87 20.16 5.80
N ALA A 184 6.50 18.89 5.64
CA ALA A 184 5.64 18.42 4.55
C ALA A 184 4.27 19.11 4.54
N PHE A 185 3.60 19.18 5.70
CA PHE A 185 2.27 19.79 5.82
C PHE A 185 2.30 21.33 5.69
N SER A 186 3.39 21.99 6.09
CA SER A 186 3.52 23.45 6.00
C SER A 186 3.46 23.99 4.57
N HIS A 187 3.88 23.20 3.57
CA HIS A 187 3.75 23.53 2.15
C HIS A 187 2.30 23.70 1.68
N TYR A 188 1.34 23.21 2.46
CA TYR A 188 -0.09 23.21 2.16
C TYR A 188 -0.89 24.00 3.20
N GLU A 189 -0.22 24.90 3.93
CA GLU A 189 -0.82 25.76 4.96
C GLU A 189 -1.55 24.93 6.06
N ILE A 190 -1.08 23.71 6.32
CA ILE A 190 -1.58 22.85 7.40
C ILE A 190 -0.62 22.98 8.58
N GLU A 191 -1.12 23.51 9.68
CA GLU A 191 -0.35 23.70 10.90
C GLU A 191 -0.58 22.57 11.90
N LYS A 192 0.45 22.21 12.67
CA LYS A 192 0.37 21.16 13.70
C LYS A 192 -0.77 21.38 14.71
N GLY A 193 -1.08 22.63 15.06
CA GLY A 193 -2.12 22.97 16.03
C GLY A 193 -3.54 22.98 15.48
N GLU A 194 -3.72 22.80 14.16
CA GLU A 194 -5.04 22.92 13.52
C GLU A 194 -5.97 21.76 13.98
N PRO A 195 -7.21 22.05 14.42
CA PRO A 195 -8.14 21.00 14.83
C PRO A 195 -8.61 20.19 13.62
N VAL A 196 -8.76 18.89 13.80
CA VAL A 196 -9.36 18.03 12.77
C VAL A 196 -10.81 18.43 12.56
N SER A 197 -11.08 18.95 11.37
CA SER A 197 -12.33 19.61 11.00
C SER A 197 -12.59 19.42 9.50
N GLU A 198 -13.77 19.83 9.04
CA GLU A 198 -14.12 19.79 7.61
C GLU A 198 -13.16 20.64 6.76
N LYS A 199 -12.75 21.81 7.26
CA LYS A 199 -11.80 22.69 6.57
C LYS A 199 -10.42 22.04 6.42
N LEU A 200 -9.90 21.43 7.50
CA LEU A 200 -8.63 20.69 7.43
C LEU A 200 -8.75 19.52 6.44
N TYR A 201 -9.88 18.81 6.45
CA TYR A 201 -10.08 17.68 5.56
C TYR A 201 -10.09 18.09 4.08
N GLU A 202 -10.63 19.26 3.73
CA GLU A 202 -10.50 19.80 2.38
C GLU A 202 -9.03 20.06 2.00
N LYS A 203 -8.21 20.63 2.91
CA LYS A 203 -6.77 20.75 2.66
C LYS A 203 -6.09 19.37 2.48
N ILE A 204 -6.48 18.37 3.27
CA ILE A 204 -5.96 16.99 3.10
C ILE A 204 -6.36 16.40 1.74
N LYS A 205 -7.56 16.72 1.23
CA LYS A 205 -7.95 16.33 -0.14
C LYS A 205 -7.04 16.98 -1.17
N ASP A 206 -6.70 18.25 -1.02
CA ASP A 206 -5.77 18.93 -1.91
C ASP A 206 -4.36 18.32 -1.85
N VAL A 207 -3.83 18.06 -0.65
CA VAL A 207 -2.56 17.34 -0.45
C VAL A 207 -2.60 15.97 -1.12
N SER A 208 -3.72 15.25 -1.01
CA SER A 208 -3.87 13.93 -1.60
C SER A 208 -3.66 13.99 -3.11
N PHE A 209 -4.12 15.02 -3.82
CA PHE A 209 -3.94 15.11 -5.27
C PHE A 209 -2.49 15.26 -5.71
N GLU A 210 -1.65 15.93 -4.92
CA GLU A 210 -0.21 16.02 -5.19
C GLU A 210 0.51 14.71 -4.86
N VAL A 211 0.16 14.09 -3.72
CA VAL A 211 0.81 12.87 -3.24
C VAL A 211 0.51 11.65 -4.12
N ILE A 212 -0.57 11.66 -4.94
CA ILE A 212 -0.83 10.58 -5.90
C ILE A 212 0.34 10.40 -6.88
N ASP A 213 1.08 11.45 -7.22
CA ASP A 213 2.19 11.30 -8.17
C ASP A 213 3.30 10.40 -7.64
N ILE A 214 3.53 10.39 -6.32
CA ILE A 214 4.44 9.46 -5.65
C ILE A 214 3.99 8.03 -5.91
N LEU A 215 2.71 7.75 -5.64
CA LEU A 215 2.14 6.42 -5.80
C LEU A 215 2.13 5.99 -7.27
N THR A 216 1.75 6.89 -8.18
CA THR A 216 1.69 6.58 -9.62
C THR A 216 3.09 6.27 -10.16
N ALA A 217 4.09 7.07 -9.79
CA ALA A 217 5.48 6.81 -10.19
C ALA A 217 6.03 5.52 -9.57
N HIS A 218 5.62 5.17 -8.35
CA HIS A 218 5.97 3.90 -7.72
C HIS A 218 5.44 2.70 -8.54
N GLU A 219 4.13 2.65 -8.81
CA GLU A 219 3.52 1.54 -9.55
C GLU A 219 4.07 1.43 -10.99
N ILE A 220 4.38 2.56 -11.65
CA ILE A 220 5.03 2.56 -12.96
C ILE A 220 6.47 2.02 -12.86
N GLY A 221 7.23 2.47 -11.86
CA GLY A 221 8.58 1.98 -11.59
C GLY A 221 8.58 0.47 -11.33
N GLU A 222 7.61 -0.01 -10.54
CA GLU A 222 7.42 -1.43 -10.25
C GLU A 222 7.17 -2.24 -11.53
N ALA A 223 6.21 -1.79 -12.36
CA ALA A 223 5.89 -2.46 -13.61
C ALA A 223 7.08 -2.54 -14.57
N ARG A 224 7.88 -1.46 -14.66
CA ARG A 224 9.07 -1.42 -15.52
C ARG A 224 10.18 -2.34 -15.03
N GLU A 225 10.37 -2.45 -13.72
CA GLU A 225 11.35 -3.38 -13.16
C GLU A 225 10.92 -4.84 -13.33
N ASP A 226 9.61 -5.12 -13.27
CA ASP A 226 9.06 -6.43 -13.58
C ASP A 226 9.26 -6.83 -15.06
N GLU A 227 9.23 -5.87 -15.99
CA GLU A 227 9.55 -6.13 -17.41
C GLU A 227 11.01 -6.62 -17.61
N ILE A 228 11.94 -6.27 -16.69
CA ILE A 228 13.35 -6.64 -16.79
C ILE A 228 13.59 -8.07 -16.31
N THR A 229 13.04 -8.43 -15.15
CA THR A 229 13.35 -9.71 -14.47
C THR A 229 12.19 -10.70 -14.47
N GLY A 230 11.04 -10.33 -15.05
CA GLY A 230 9.78 -11.05 -14.85
C GLY A 230 9.25 -10.90 -13.42
N ASN A 231 8.09 -11.51 -13.15
CA ASN A 231 7.48 -11.53 -11.82
C ASN A 231 8.15 -12.57 -10.92
N TRP A 232 9.39 -12.33 -10.52
CA TRP A 232 10.14 -13.22 -9.62
C TRP A 232 9.54 -13.33 -8.21
N ILE A 233 8.57 -12.47 -7.85
CA ILE A 233 7.75 -12.64 -6.64
C ILE A 233 6.82 -13.86 -6.75
N SER A 234 6.49 -14.35 -7.95
CA SER A 234 5.69 -15.58 -8.10
C SER A 234 6.33 -16.78 -7.42
N PHE A 235 7.66 -16.82 -7.29
CA PHE A 235 8.38 -17.84 -6.54
C PHE A 235 8.07 -17.79 -5.03
N LEU A 236 7.68 -16.64 -4.50
CA LEU A 236 7.32 -16.44 -3.09
C LEU A 236 5.89 -16.80 -2.79
N MET A 237 4.99 -16.74 -3.78
CA MET A 237 3.59 -17.12 -3.60
C MET A 237 3.42 -18.58 -3.18
N ASN A 238 4.45 -19.41 -3.35
CA ASN A 238 4.49 -20.81 -2.93
C ASN A 238 5.20 -21.03 -1.59
N ASN A 239 5.74 -19.99 -0.94
CA ASN A 239 6.41 -20.12 0.35
C ASN A 239 5.52 -19.62 1.50
N ASN A 240 5.66 -20.25 2.67
CA ASN A 240 4.93 -19.86 3.89
C ASN A 240 5.76 -18.91 4.78
N ASP A 241 6.86 -18.34 4.26
CA ASP A 241 7.76 -17.51 5.04
C ASP A 241 7.42 -16.01 4.91
N LYS A 242 6.66 -15.54 5.90
CA LYS A 242 6.16 -14.16 5.94
C LYS A 242 7.27 -13.11 5.98
N PHE A 243 8.40 -13.39 6.63
CA PHE A 243 9.50 -12.42 6.70
C PHE A 243 10.17 -12.30 5.34
N LEU A 244 10.43 -13.44 4.69
CA LEU A 244 11.04 -13.46 3.36
C LEU A 244 10.16 -12.74 2.33
N GLU A 245 8.84 -12.97 2.34
CA GLU A 245 7.92 -12.24 1.46
C GLU A 245 8.03 -10.71 1.68
N LEU A 246 7.97 -10.27 2.93
CA LEU A 246 8.10 -8.86 3.27
C LEU A 246 9.46 -8.30 2.80
N TYR A 247 10.54 -9.07 2.96
CA TYR A 247 11.87 -8.61 2.60
C TYR A 247 12.03 -8.41 1.11
N ILE A 248 11.57 -9.38 0.32
CA ILE A 248 11.66 -9.31 -1.13
C ILE A 248 10.72 -8.24 -1.69
N ARG A 249 9.49 -8.12 -1.17
CA ARG A 249 8.63 -6.97 -1.51
C ARG A 249 9.35 -5.65 -1.21
N GLY A 250 10.04 -5.53 -0.07
CA GLY A 250 10.87 -4.37 0.23
C GLY A 250 11.98 -4.08 -0.79
N ILE A 251 12.63 -5.11 -1.34
CA ILE A 251 13.61 -4.95 -2.43
C ILE A 251 12.92 -4.43 -3.69
N LYS A 252 11.78 -5.03 -4.06
CA LYS A 252 11.00 -4.65 -5.24
C LYS A 252 10.54 -3.19 -5.15
N ASP A 253 9.94 -2.82 -4.02
CA ASP A 253 9.47 -1.46 -3.78
C ASP A 253 10.64 -0.45 -3.84
N LEU A 254 11.81 -0.82 -3.30
CA LEU A 254 12.99 0.04 -3.36
C LEU A 254 13.51 0.20 -4.81
N LEU A 255 13.49 -0.86 -5.61
CA LEU A 255 13.80 -0.78 -7.04
C LEU A 255 12.81 0.14 -7.76
N ALA A 256 11.51 -0.03 -7.50
CA ALA A 256 10.45 0.81 -8.06
C ALA A 256 10.68 2.28 -7.72
N ASP A 257 10.98 2.60 -6.46
CA ASP A 257 11.21 3.97 -5.99
C ASP A 257 12.50 4.60 -6.56
N THR A 258 13.54 3.79 -6.78
CA THR A 258 14.88 4.28 -7.16
C THR A 258 15.22 4.14 -8.65
N SER A 259 14.41 3.43 -9.44
CA SER A 259 14.63 3.26 -10.89
C SER A 259 14.57 4.59 -11.66
N GLU A 260 14.98 4.57 -12.94
CA GLU A 260 14.86 5.73 -13.83
C GLU A 260 13.40 6.07 -14.19
N SER A 261 12.45 5.15 -13.98
CA SER A 261 11.01 5.44 -14.14
C SER A 261 10.31 5.64 -12.79
N GLY A 262 11.09 5.68 -11.70
CA GLY A 262 10.61 5.56 -10.34
C GLY A 262 10.27 6.87 -9.64
N THR A 263 9.75 6.72 -8.43
CA THR A 263 9.31 7.79 -7.53
C THR A 263 10.34 8.91 -7.36
N ILE A 264 11.56 8.56 -6.98
CA ILE A 264 12.57 9.58 -6.64
C ILE A 264 13.04 10.31 -7.89
N LYS A 265 13.12 9.62 -9.04
CA LYS A 265 13.45 10.24 -10.31
C LYS A 265 12.41 11.28 -10.71
N MET A 266 11.12 10.95 -10.59
CA MET A 266 10.04 11.89 -10.81
C MET A 266 10.13 13.11 -9.87
N ILE A 267 10.41 12.90 -8.58
CA ILE A 267 10.58 14.00 -7.60
C ILE A 267 11.75 14.90 -7.98
N LEU A 268 12.88 14.33 -8.42
CA LEU A 268 14.08 15.07 -8.86
C LEU A 268 13.82 15.93 -10.10
N GLU A 269 13.06 15.42 -11.06
CA GLU A 269 12.68 16.15 -12.27
C GLU A 269 11.77 17.34 -11.94
N ARG A 270 10.84 17.16 -11.00
CA ARG A 270 9.95 18.22 -10.54
C ARG A 270 10.59 19.18 -9.54
N LYS A 271 11.69 18.77 -8.89
CA LYS A 271 12.34 19.49 -7.79
C LYS A 271 11.35 19.88 -6.68
N SER A 272 10.47 18.96 -6.29
CA SER A 272 9.44 19.22 -5.28
C SER A 272 9.89 18.84 -3.87
N HIS A 273 10.16 19.84 -3.02
CA HIS A 273 10.46 19.65 -1.59
C HIS A 273 9.34 18.95 -0.83
N ALA A 274 8.09 19.30 -1.16
CA ALA A 274 6.91 18.71 -0.53
C ALA A 274 6.80 17.22 -0.83
N LEU A 275 6.93 16.82 -2.10
CA LEU A 275 6.87 15.41 -2.49
C LEU A 275 8.07 14.62 -1.96
N LEU A 276 9.27 15.21 -1.92
CA LEU A 276 10.41 14.57 -1.26
C LEU A 276 10.14 14.31 0.22
N SER A 277 9.54 15.28 0.93
CA SER A 277 9.19 15.11 2.34
C SER A 277 8.15 14.00 2.54
N PHE A 278 7.11 13.94 1.70
CA PHE A 278 6.11 12.87 1.74
C PHE A 278 6.68 11.50 1.38
N PHE A 279 7.60 11.42 0.42
CA PHE A 279 8.31 10.19 0.12
C PHE A 279 9.07 9.67 1.36
N ILE A 280 9.79 10.55 2.08
CA ILE A 280 10.48 10.15 3.32
C ILE A 280 9.49 9.72 4.41
N ILE A 281 8.32 10.36 4.52
CA ILE A 281 7.26 9.97 5.46
C ILE A 281 6.69 8.58 5.13
N MET A 282 6.61 8.24 3.85
CA MET A 282 6.15 6.93 3.36
C MET A 282 7.24 5.85 3.40
N LEU A 283 8.52 6.22 3.54
CA LEU A 283 9.63 5.27 3.64
C LEU A 283 9.65 4.60 5.02
N ASP A 284 9.05 3.41 5.10
CA ASP A 284 8.86 2.64 6.32
C ASP A 284 9.35 1.19 6.23
N GLY A 285 9.21 0.46 7.34
CA GLY A 285 9.49 -0.97 7.41
C GLY A 285 10.84 -1.39 6.82
N ILE A 286 10.80 -2.43 5.99
CA ILE A 286 11.99 -3.00 5.36
C ILE A 286 12.61 -2.05 4.33
N ARG A 287 11.81 -1.26 3.60
CA ARG A 287 12.36 -0.28 2.62
C ARG A 287 13.30 0.70 3.30
N LYS A 288 12.92 1.16 4.50
CA LYS A 288 13.77 2.05 5.30
C LYS A 288 15.07 1.37 5.75
N GLU A 289 15.04 0.08 6.05
CA GLU A 289 16.24 -0.69 6.40
C GLU A 289 17.14 -0.95 5.19
N LEU A 290 16.55 -1.21 4.03
CA LEU A 290 17.25 -1.41 2.76
C LEU A 290 17.83 -0.12 2.18
N PHE A 291 17.35 1.05 2.64
CA PHE A 291 17.77 2.35 2.11
C PHE A 291 18.33 3.29 3.19
N PRO A 292 19.38 2.89 3.91
CA PRO A 292 19.86 3.61 5.09
C PRO A 292 20.41 5.01 4.78
N GLU A 293 21.00 5.20 3.59
CA GLU A 293 21.57 6.50 3.18
C GLU A 293 20.53 7.60 2.94
N MET A 294 19.26 7.25 2.71
CA MET A 294 18.25 8.20 2.24
C MET A 294 17.92 9.28 3.28
N LEU A 295 17.91 8.93 4.57
CA LEU A 295 17.61 9.89 5.65
C LEU A 295 18.75 10.91 5.84
N ASP A 296 20.01 10.47 5.76
CA ASP A 296 21.18 11.36 5.80
C ASP A 296 21.17 12.29 4.57
N ALA A 297 20.93 11.73 3.39
CA ALA A 297 20.82 12.49 2.15
C ALA A 297 19.72 13.56 2.24
N TYR A 298 18.55 13.21 2.81
CA TYR A 298 17.47 14.16 3.04
C TYR A 298 17.87 15.28 4.00
N GLN A 299 18.52 14.97 5.13
CA GLN A 299 18.96 16.00 6.10
C GLN A 299 19.95 16.98 5.46
N ARG A 300 20.96 16.46 4.76
CA ARG A 300 21.94 17.29 4.04
C ARG A 300 21.32 18.09 2.91
N PHE A 301 20.32 17.53 2.23
CA PHE A 301 19.53 18.25 1.23
C PHE A 301 18.75 19.41 1.86
N MET A 302 18.14 19.22 3.03
CA MET A 302 17.40 20.28 3.73
C MET A 302 18.29 21.49 4.08
N GLU A 303 19.59 21.27 4.30
CA GLU A 303 20.56 22.33 4.59
C GLU A 303 21.14 22.99 3.32
N SER A 304 21.40 22.19 2.27
CA SER A 304 22.14 22.64 1.08
C SER A 304 21.27 22.99 -0.12
N ASN A 305 20.02 22.48 -0.15
CA ASN A 305 19.13 22.48 -1.31
C ASN A 305 19.76 21.85 -2.58
N ASP A 306 20.76 20.98 -2.42
CA ASP A 306 21.47 20.36 -3.53
C ASP A 306 20.84 19.02 -3.93
N TRP A 307 20.04 19.04 -4.99
CA TRP A 307 19.36 17.85 -5.54
C TRP A 307 20.33 16.73 -5.98
N ARG A 308 21.62 17.02 -6.20
CA ARG A 308 22.61 15.97 -6.51
C ARG A 308 22.77 14.98 -5.36
N ILE A 309 22.61 15.44 -4.11
CA ILE A 309 22.67 14.57 -2.92
C ILE A 309 21.57 13.51 -2.97
N ILE A 310 20.36 13.89 -3.39
CA ILE A 310 19.22 12.98 -3.51
C ILE A 310 19.39 12.04 -4.71
N GLU A 311 19.89 12.53 -5.85
CA GLU A 311 20.21 11.68 -7.01
C GLU A 311 21.30 10.65 -6.71
N ASP A 312 22.35 11.03 -5.97
CA ASP A 312 23.41 10.10 -5.56
C ASP A 312 22.87 9.01 -4.63
N ALA A 313 22.01 9.38 -3.66
CA ALA A 313 21.32 8.44 -2.80
C ALA A 313 20.43 7.49 -3.61
N ARG A 314 19.63 8.01 -4.55
CA ARG A 314 18.79 7.20 -5.45
C ARG A 314 19.60 6.14 -6.19
N ARG A 315 20.70 6.56 -6.83
CA ARG A 315 21.58 5.65 -7.58
C ARG A 315 22.24 4.60 -6.69
N SER A 316 22.61 4.99 -5.47
CA SER A 316 23.16 4.07 -4.48
C SER A 316 22.13 3.01 -4.05
N GLY A 317 20.91 3.45 -3.71
CA GLY A 317 19.79 2.59 -3.35
C GLY A 317 19.45 1.59 -4.47
N TYR A 318 19.37 2.07 -5.72
CA TYR A 318 19.10 1.21 -6.88
C TYR A 318 20.17 0.13 -7.06
N ARG A 319 21.47 0.50 -7.00
CA ARG A 319 22.57 -0.47 -7.12
C ARG A 319 22.50 -1.55 -6.03
N ARG A 320 22.22 -1.15 -4.78
CA ARG A 320 22.09 -2.08 -3.65
C ARG A 320 20.91 -3.03 -3.85
N ALA A 321 19.72 -2.50 -4.14
CA ALA A 321 18.52 -3.30 -4.34
C ALA A 321 18.65 -4.24 -5.55
N SER A 322 19.27 -3.77 -6.64
CA SER A 322 19.53 -4.59 -7.82
C SER A 322 20.53 -5.71 -7.54
N ALA A 323 21.57 -5.47 -6.74
CA ALA A 323 22.51 -6.50 -6.33
C ALA A 323 21.81 -7.59 -5.49
N LEU A 324 20.92 -7.19 -4.57
CA LEU A 324 20.11 -8.13 -3.79
C LEU A 324 19.17 -8.95 -4.69
N ARG A 325 18.45 -8.30 -5.63
CA ARG A 325 17.58 -8.99 -6.60
C ARG A 325 18.36 -10.04 -7.39
N TYR A 326 19.48 -9.67 -8.00
CA TYR A 326 20.25 -10.61 -8.82
C TYR A 326 20.94 -11.70 -8.00
N GLY A 327 21.33 -11.41 -6.75
CA GLY A 327 21.78 -12.42 -5.82
C GLY A 327 20.70 -13.48 -5.59
N ILE A 328 19.48 -13.06 -5.22
CA ILE A 328 18.36 -13.97 -4.99
C ILE A 328 17.98 -14.76 -6.25
N LEU A 329 17.90 -14.11 -7.41
CA LEU A 329 17.63 -14.78 -8.68
C LEU A 329 18.66 -15.87 -9.00
N GLY A 330 19.95 -15.61 -8.72
CA GLY A 330 21.00 -16.60 -8.92
C GLY A 330 20.83 -17.85 -8.04
N LEU A 331 20.37 -17.69 -6.80
CA LEU A 331 20.09 -18.83 -5.90
C LEU A 331 18.86 -19.62 -6.40
N LEU A 332 17.82 -18.91 -6.87
CA LEU A 332 16.61 -19.54 -7.43
C LEU A 332 16.92 -20.34 -8.71
N ASP A 333 17.74 -19.79 -9.62
CA ASP A 333 18.18 -20.48 -10.84
C ASP A 333 19.08 -21.69 -10.53
N GLY A 334 19.77 -21.68 -9.40
CA GLY A 334 20.58 -22.78 -8.89
C GLY A 334 19.78 -23.90 -8.20
N GLU A 335 18.45 -23.81 -8.18
CA GLU A 335 17.55 -24.69 -7.41
C GLU A 335 17.84 -24.70 -5.89
N GLU A 336 18.42 -23.61 -5.37
CA GLU A 336 18.69 -23.49 -3.93
C GLU A 336 17.41 -23.28 -3.11
N GLY A 337 17.47 -23.66 -1.84
CA GLY A 337 16.33 -23.63 -0.94
C GLY A 337 16.07 -22.25 -0.33
N ILE A 338 14.93 -22.14 0.35
CA ILE A 338 14.56 -20.94 1.12
C ILE A 338 15.63 -20.58 2.16
N GLU A 339 16.32 -21.57 2.74
CA GLU A 339 17.34 -21.33 3.77
C GLU A 339 18.59 -20.67 3.17
N ASP A 340 18.98 -21.03 1.96
CA ASP A 340 20.12 -20.42 1.27
C ASP A 340 19.84 -18.94 0.96
N ILE A 341 18.60 -18.63 0.55
CA ILE A 341 18.14 -17.24 0.37
C ILE A 341 18.19 -16.46 1.68
N LYS A 342 17.80 -17.07 2.81
CA LYS A 342 17.89 -16.43 4.13
C LYS A 342 19.33 -16.19 4.55
N ASP A 343 20.20 -17.16 4.33
CA ASP A 343 21.64 -17.06 4.60
C ASP A 343 22.28 -15.93 3.78
N PHE A 344 21.90 -15.81 2.51
CA PHE A 344 22.32 -14.71 1.64
C PHE A 344 21.83 -13.34 2.15
N ILE A 345 20.57 -13.24 2.59
CA ILE A 345 19.97 -11.98 3.05
C ILE A 345 20.50 -11.54 4.41
N ARG A 346 20.84 -12.49 5.29
CA ARG A 346 21.19 -12.24 6.70
C ARG A 346 22.23 -11.13 6.93
N PRO A 347 23.34 -11.02 6.18
CA PRO A 347 24.33 -9.95 6.34
C PRO A 347 23.82 -8.57 5.94
N HIS A 348 22.74 -8.50 5.16
CA HIS A 348 22.12 -7.27 4.66
C HIS A 348 20.95 -6.78 5.54
N LEU A 349 20.64 -7.50 6.61
CA LEU A 349 19.63 -7.10 7.58
C LEU A 349 20.19 -6.10 8.59
N GLY A 350 19.40 -5.08 8.94
CA GLY A 350 19.67 -4.26 10.11
C GLY A 350 19.62 -5.10 11.39
N GLU A 351 20.25 -4.62 12.47
CA GLU A 351 20.33 -5.34 13.76
C GLU A 351 18.97 -5.84 14.29
N LYS A 352 17.87 -5.15 13.98
CA LYS A 352 16.51 -5.53 14.39
C LYS A 352 15.88 -6.64 13.54
N ALA A 353 16.21 -6.74 12.26
CA ALA A 353 15.65 -7.74 11.34
C ALA A 353 16.41 -9.06 11.42
N SER A 354 17.71 -9.05 11.75
CA SER A 354 18.53 -10.25 11.91
C SER A 354 17.98 -11.23 12.97
N GLY A 355 17.29 -10.73 13.99
CA GLY A 355 16.64 -11.54 15.02
C GLY A 355 15.41 -12.31 14.54
N LYS A 356 14.74 -11.87 13.47
CA LYS A 356 13.52 -12.51 12.92
C LYS A 356 13.81 -13.66 11.95
N LEU A 357 15.04 -13.76 11.44
CA LEU A 357 15.50 -14.91 10.65
C LEU A 357 15.89 -16.12 11.51
N ARG A 358 15.99 -15.95 12.85
CA ARG A 358 16.18 -17.09 13.73
C ARG A 358 14.86 -17.87 13.77
N GLY A 359 14.83 -19.05 13.16
CA GLY A 359 13.78 -20.03 13.41
C GLY A 359 13.64 -20.31 14.91
N PRO A 360 12.59 -21.03 15.36
CA PRO A 360 12.53 -21.46 16.75
C PRO A 360 13.84 -22.17 17.06
N SER A 361 14.61 -21.59 17.99
CA SER A 361 15.80 -22.24 18.51
C SER A 361 15.37 -23.64 18.93
N GLN A 362 15.98 -24.66 18.35
CA GLN A 362 15.98 -25.98 18.96
C GLN A 362 16.64 -25.78 20.33
N SER A 363 15.81 -25.60 21.35
CA SER A 363 16.17 -25.79 22.74
C SER A 363 15.91 -27.26 23.03
N ASP A 364 16.99 -28.01 23.21
CA ASP A 364 17.01 -29.28 23.93
C ASP A 364 16.27 -29.18 25.29
#